data_AF-A0A4D8PZZ6-F1
#
_entry.id   AF-A0A4D8PZZ6-F1
#
_cell.length_a   1.000
_cell.length_b   1.000
_cell.length_c   1.000
_cell.angle_alpha   90.00
_cell.angle_beta   90.00
_cell.angle_gamma   90.00
#
_symmetry.space_group_name_H-M   'P 1'
#
loop_
_entity.id
_entity.type
_entity.pdbx_description
1 polymer ?
#
loop_
_entity_poly.entity_id
_entity_poly.type
_entity_poly.pdbx_seq_one_letter_code
_entity_poly.pdbx_strand_id
1 'polypeptide(L)'
;MLPLLIPIISALAPVLLPEVAKAALGSGETAQKVGEAAVSVVSAVTGLPITTPEGAAHAAATVKDDPAMLAELYRQQGDQVVALLRLDNEDRADARAQTVELAKAGSRISWGAPVVSVIVLVGFFSVMALLFVIPKEDMAERTFNLLNMLFGALVLGFGQVTNYWLGSSAGSAAKDKLLRK
;
A
#
# COMPACT_ATOMS: atom_id res chain seq x y z
N MET A 1 16.77 9.91 -13.29
CA MET A 1 16.29 11.24 -12.82
C MET A 1 15.53 11.17 -11.48
N LEU A 2 15.59 10.03 -10.76
CA LEU A 2 14.92 9.80 -9.47
C LEU A 2 15.29 10.76 -8.28
N PRO A 3 16.54 11.23 -8.09
CA PRO A 3 16.91 11.87 -6.83
C PRO A 3 16.29 13.26 -6.60
N LEU A 4 15.75 13.89 -7.65
CA LEU A 4 15.09 15.20 -7.56
C LEU A 4 13.58 15.11 -7.33
N LEU A 5 12.94 13.96 -7.59
CA LEU A 5 11.48 13.84 -7.50
C LEU A 5 11.00 13.71 -6.04
N ILE A 6 11.69 12.91 -5.22
CA ILE A 6 11.33 12.71 -3.80
C ILE A 6 11.24 14.02 -3.01
N PRO A 7 12.21 14.95 -3.07
CA PRO A 7 12.10 16.22 -2.33
C PRO A 7 10.97 17.11 -2.87
N ILE A 8 10.68 17.08 -4.18
CA ILE A 8 9.55 17.78 -4.79
C ILE A 8 8.21 17.22 -4.26
N ILE A 9 8.05 15.90 -4.26
CA ILE A 9 6.84 15.24 -3.74
C ILE A 9 6.67 15.51 -2.24
N SER A 10 7.75 15.49 -1.48
CA SER A 10 7.72 15.81 -0.05
C SER A 10 7.20 17.23 0.21
N ALA A 11 7.60 18.20 -0.62
CA ALA A 11 7.11 19.57 -0.54
C ALA A 11 5.62 19.71 -0.93
N LEU A 12 5.14 18.85 -1.83
CA LEU A 12 3.72 18.79 -2.24
C LEU A 12 2.83 18.00 -1.28
N ALA A 13 3.40 17.12 -0.44
CA ALA A 13 2.65 16.24 0.45
C ALA A 13 1.48 16.90 1.21
N PRO A 14 1.57 18.17 1.68
CA PRO A 14 0.45 18.82 2.39
C PRO A 14 -0.80 19.12 1.55
N VAL A 15 -0.72 19.04 0.21
CA VAL A 15 -1.84 19.28 -0.72
C VAL A 15 -2.17 18.05 -1.57
N LEU A 16 -1.45 16.94 -1.37
CA LEU A 16 -1.75 15.66 -2.00
C LEU A 16 -2.69 14.84 -1.12
N LEU A 17 -3.57 14.06 -1.75
CA LEU A 17 -4.29 13.00 -1.06
C LEU A 17 -3.30 11.99 -0.46
N PRO A 18 -3.55 11.45 0.75
CA PRO A 18 -2.62 10.56 1.44
C PRO A 18 -2.18 9.35 0.62
N GLU A 19 -3.10 8.76 -0.16
CA GLU A 19 -2.85 7.60 -1.02
C GLU A 19 -1.89 7.94 -2.15
N VAL A 20 -2.04 9.13 -2.76
CA VAL A 20 -1.16 9.63 -3.83
C VAL A 20 0.22 9.92 -3.26
N ALA A 21 0.30 10.62 -2.13
CA ALA A 21 1.58 10.92 -1.47
C ALA A 21 2.33 9.63 -1.09
N LYS A 22 1.63 8.65 -0.51
CA LYS A 22 2.21 7.35 -0.13
C LYS A 22 2.70 6.57 -1.35
N ALA A 23 1.93 6.54 -2.43
CA ALA A 23 2.32 5.84 -3.66
C ALA A 23 3.51 6.52 -4.35
N ALA A 24 3.53 7.86 -4.41
CA ALA A 24 4.61 8.64 -5.02
C ALA A 24 5.94 8.56 -4.24
N LEU A 25 5.87 8.45 -2.90
CA LEU A 25 7.04 8.29 -2.03
C LEU A 25 7.51 6.83 -1.89
N GLY A 26 6.84 5.90 -2.58
CA GLY A 26 7.24 4.50 -2.63
C GLY A 26 8.53 4.27 -3.44
N SER A 27 8.78 3.01 -3.81
CA SER A 27 9.93 2.63 -4.62
C SER A 27 9.50 2.01 -5.95
N GLY A 28 10.39 2.08 -6.95
CA GLY A 28 10.18 1.48 -8.28
C GLY A 28 9.48 2.38 -9.29
N GLU A 29 9.16 1.80 -10.45
CA GLU A 29 8.60 2.51 -11.61
C GLU A 29 7.21 3.12 -11.32
N THR A 30 6.38 2.42 -10.55
CA THR A 30 5.06 2.92 -10.16
C THR A 30 5.17 4.20 -9.32
N ALA A 31 6.07 4.23 -8.35
CA ALA A 31 6.30 5.41 -7.51
C ALA A 31 6.76 6.61 -8.36
N GLN A 32 7.63 6.36 -9.35
CA GLN A 32 8.06 7.40 -10.28
C GLN A 32 6.89 7.95 -11.12
N LYS A 33 6.09 7.08 -11.74
CA LYS A 33 4.94 7.50 -12.55
C LYS A 33 3.90 8.27 -11.74
N VAL A 34 3.59 7.81 -10.52
CA VAL A 34 2.64 8.48 -9.63
C VAL A 34 3.19 9.83 -9.15
N GLY A 35 4.49 9.90 -8.83
CA GLY A 35 5.14 11.16 -8.48
C GLY A 35 5.11 12.17 -9.62
N GLU A 36 5.47 11.76 -10.84
CA GLU A 36 5.42 12.62 -12.03
C GLU A 36 3.98 13.10 -12.31
N ALA A 37 3.00 12.21 -12.19
CA ALA A 37 1.58 12.56 -12.35
C ALA A 37 1.09 13.54 -11.28
N ALA A 38 1.50 13.36 -10.01
CA ALA A 38 1.15 14.27 -8.92
C ALA A 38 1.73 15.68 -9.15
N VAL A 39 3.00 15.76 -9.56
CA VAL A 39 3.65 17.04 -9.93
C VAL A 39 2.94 17.69 -11.11
N SER A 40 2.60 16.92 -12.14
CA SER A 40 1.91 17.42 -13.33
C SER A 40 0.52 17.99 -13.00
N VAL A 41 -0.24 17.33 -12.13
CA VAL A 41 -1.58 17.80 -11.73
C VAL A 41 -1.47 19.09 -10.92
N VAL A 42 -0.57 19.15 -9.94
CA VAL A 42 -0.39 20.40 -9.16
C VAL A 42 0.09 21.55 -10.06
N SER A 43 1.02 21.28 -10.98
CA SER A 43 1.50 22.25 -11.98
C SER A 43 0.35 22.72 -12.89
N ALA A 44 -0.51 21.83 -13.36
CA ALA A 44 -1.65 22.18 -14.23
C ALA A 44 -2.71 23.03 -13.51
N VAL A 45 -2.98 22.72 -12.24
CA VAL A 45 -3.96 23.45 -11.43
C VAL A 45 -3.42 24.83 -11.01
N THR A 46 -2.14 24.92 -10.68
CA THR A 46 -1.51 26.19 -10.25
C THR A 46 -1.03 27.06 -11.41
N GLY A 47 -0.82 26.49 -12.59
CA GLY A 47 -0.14 27.12 -13.72
C GLY A 47 1.36 27.35 -13.50
N LEU A 48 1.94 26.80 -12.42
CA LEU A 48 3.34 27.01 -12.04
C LEU A 48 4.21 25.82 -12.47
N PRO A 49 5.31 26.03 -13.22
CA PRO A 49 6.22 24.95 -13.55
C PRO A 49 6.97 24.46 -12.29
N ILE A 50 6.77 23.20 -11.92
CA ILE A 50 7.42 22.59 -10.75
C ILE A 50 8.62 21.76 -11.21
N THR A 51 9.81 22.31 -11.07
CA THR A 51 11.09 21.63 -11.37
C THR A 51 12.04 21.57 -10.17
N THR A 52 11.74 22.32 -9.10
CA THR A 52 12.53 22.34 -7.86
C THR A 52 11.63 22.17 -6.62
N PRO A 53 12.21 21.73 -5.48
CA PRO A 53 11.46 21.61 -4.22
C PRO A 53 10.89 22.94 -3.72
N GLU A 54 11.57 24.06 -3.94
CA GLU A 54 11.09 25.38 -3.57
C GLU A 54 9.88 25.79 -4.43
N GLY A 55 9.92 25.49 -5.74
CA GLY A 55 8.80 25.70 -6.64
C GLY A 55 7.57 24.87 -6.23
N ALA A 56 7.79 23.63 -5.80
CA ALA A 56 6.74 22.78 -5.24
C ALA A 56 6.14 23.35 -3.94
N ALA A 57 6.99 23.82 -3.02
CA ALA A 57 6.52 24.42 -1.77
C ALA A 57 5.68 25.69 -2.04
N HIS A 58 6.10 26.52 -3.01
CA HIS A 58 5.33 27.68 -3.42
C HIS A 58 3.98 27.30 -4.03
N ALA A 59 3.97 26.34 -4.97
CA ALA A 59 2.74 25.83 -5.58
C ALA A 59 1.78 25.24 -4.52
N ALA A 60 2.30 24.49 -3.55
CA ALA A 60 1.50 23.96 -2.45
C ALA A 60 0.93 25.07 -1.55
N ALA A 61 1.67 26.15 -1.30
CA ALA A 61 1.15 27.31 -0.58
C ALA A 61 0.01 27.99 -1.36
N THR A 62 0.19 28.23 -2.67
CA THR A 62 -0.85 28.82 -3.53
C THR A 62 -2.13 27.99 -3.54
N VAL A 63 -2.02 26.66 -3.62
CA VAL A 63 -3.18 25.76 -3.54
C VAL A 63 -3.89 25.85 -2.18
N LYS A 64 -3.15 25.99 -1.08
CA LYS A 64 -3.75 26.09 0.26
C LYS A 64 -4.50 27.39 0.48
N ASP A 65 -4.02 28.47 -0.12
CA ASP A 65 -4.61 29.80 0.04
C ASP A 65 -5.87 29.98 -0.83
N ASP A 66 -6.10 29.11 -1.82
CA ASP A 66 -7.30 29.11 -2.66
C ASP A 66 -8.12 27.80 -2.52
N PRO A 67 -9.24 27.83 -1.76
CA PRO A 67 -10.11 26.66 -1.59
C PRO A 67 -10.71 26.09 -2.88
N ALA A 68 -10.94 26.91 -3.91
CA ALA A 68 -11.47 26.44 -5.19
C ALA A 68 -10.41 25.64 -5.96
N MET A 69 -9.17 26.12 -5.89
CA MET A 69 -8.02 25.46 -6.50
C MET A 69 -7.69 24.13 -5.80
N LEU A 70 -7.79 24.08 -4.48
CA LEU A 70 -7.70 22.84 -3.70
C LEU A 70 -8.80 21.83 -4.08
N ALA A 71 -10.04 22.29 -4.28
CA ALA A 71 -11.14 21.42 -4.67
C ALA A 71 -10.92 20.80 -6.06
N GLU A 72 -10.47 21.57 -7.05
CA GLU A 72 -10.15 21.02 -8.38
C GLU A 72 -8.94 20.09 -8.34
N LEU A 73 -7.92 20.41 -7.53
CA LEU A 73 -6.78 19.52 -7.30
C LEU A 73 -7.23 18.15 -6.78
N TYR A 74 -8.08 18.12 -5.75
CA TYR A 74 -8.60 16.87 -5.22
C TYR A 74 -9.51 16.13 -6.20
N ARG A 75 -10.28 16.86 -7.03
CA ARG A 75 -11.08 16.24 -8.08
C ARG A 75 -10.20 15.49 -9.10
N GLN A 76 -9.10 16.10 -9.54
CA GLN A 76 -8.16 15.48 -10.47
C GLN A 76 -7.33 14.34 -9.84
N GLN A 77 -6.94 14.48 -8.57
CA GLN A 77 -6.25 13.41 -7.84
C GLN A 77 -7.17 12.22 -7.53
N GLY A 78 -8.46 12.46 -7.30
CA GLY A 78 -9.44 11.40 -7.05
C GLY A 78 -9.50 10.38 -8.18
N ASP A 79 -9.48 10.84 -9.44
CA ASP A 79 -9.46 9.97 -10.61
C ASP A 79 -8.20 9.09 -10.66
N GLN A 80 -7.04 9.64 -10.25
CA GLN A 80 -5.78 8.90 -10.14
C GLN A 80 -5.82 7.86 -9.02
N VAL A 81 -6.38 8.21 -7.85
CA VAL A 81 -6.55 7.27 -6.73
C VAL A 81 -7.45 6.11 -7.14
N VAL A 82 -8.55 6.39 -7.84
CA VAL A 82 -9.45 5.34 -8.35
C VAL A 82 -8.72 4.43 -9.35
N ALA A 83 -7.90 4.98 -10.25
CA ALA A 83 -7.09 4.19 -11.18
C ALA A 83 -6.05 3.31 -10.45
N LEU A 84 -5.35 3.85 -9.46
CA LEU A 84 -4.38 3.10 -8.64
C LEU A 84 -5.04 1.95 -7.87
N LEU A 85 -6.19 2.21 -7.26
CA LEU A 85 -6.96 1.20 -6.55
C LEU A 85 -7.52 0.13 -7.50
N ARG A 86 -7.83 0.47 -8.76
CA ARG A 86 -8.24 -0.50 -9.78
C ARG A 86 -7.08 -1.41 -10.17
N LEU A 87 -5.91 -0.85 -10.46
CA LEU A 87 -4.71 -1.63 -10.80
C LEU A 87 -4.33 -2.61 -9.69
N ASP A 88 -4.27 -2.16 -8.42
CA ASP A 88 -3.99 -3.05 -7.27
C ASP A 88 -5.05 -4.16 -7.12
N ASN A 89 -6.32 -3.87 -7.46
CA ASN A 89 -7.37 -4.87 -7.45
C ASN A 89 -7.27 -5.86 -8.64
N GLU A 90 -6.89 -5.39 -9.82
CA GLU A 90 -6.70 -6.21 -11.02
C GLU A 90 -5.53 -7.18 -10.84
N ASP A 91 -4.37 -6.70 -10.39
CA ASP A 91 -3.20 -7.54 -10.08
C ASP A 91 -3.55 -8.65 -9.07
N ARG A 92 -4.30 -8.31 -8.03
CA ARG A 92 -4.78 -9.30 -7.05
C ARG A 92 -5.81 -10.27 -7.62
N ALA A 93 -6.66 -9.81 -8.53
CA ALA A 93 -7.66 -10.65 -9.17
C ALA A 93 -7.02 -11.65 -10.13
N ASP A 94 -6.03 -11.22 -10.91
CA ASP A 94 -5.31 -12.06 -11.86
C ASP A 94 -4.48 -13.14 -11.15
N ALA A 95 -3.73 -12.78 -10.11
CA ALA A 95 -3.01 -13.76 -9.28
C ALA A 95 -3.95 -14.83 -8.67
N ARG A 96 -5.17 -14.44 -8.29
CA ARG A 96 -6.19 -15.38 -7.80
C ARG A 96 -6.78 -16.23 -8.93
N ALA A 97 -7.06 -15.65 -10.10
CA ALA A 97 -7.54 -16.38 -11.27
C ALA A 97 -6.54 -17.45 -11.70
N GLN A 98 -5.26 -17.09 -11.77
CA GLN A 98 -4.16 -18.03 -12.04
C GLN A 98 -4.12 -19.16 -10.99
N THR A 99 -4.28 -18.84 -9.70
CA THR A 99 -4.32 -19.85 -8.63
C THR A 99 -5.51 -20.81 -8.81
N VAL A 100 -6.68 -20.30 -9.20
CA VAL A 100 -7.89 -21.10 -9.47
C VAL A 100 -7.70 -22.00 -10.70
N GLU A 101 -7.12 -21.48 -11.78
CA GLU A 101 -6.82 -22.28 -12.98
C GLU A 101 -5.81 -23.39 -12.67
N LEU A 102 -4.74 -23.07 -11.91
CA LEU A 102 -3.76 -24.05 -11.46
C LEU A 102 -4.38 -25.10 -10.53
N ALA A 103 -5.30 -24.70 -9.65
CA ALA A 103 -6.03 -25.62 -8.77
C ALA A 103 -6.93 -26.56 -9.58
N LYS A 104 -7.65 -26.04 -10.58
CA LYS A 104 -8.48 -26.84 -11.51
C LYS A 104 -7.62 -27.81 -12.34
N ALA A 105 -6.41 -27.41 -12.70
CA ALA A 105 -5.43 -28.25 -13.38
C ALA A 105 -4.76 -29.29 -12.45
N GLY A 106 -5.09 -29.33 -11.16
CA GLY A 106 -4.48 -30.23 -10.18
C GLY A 106 -3.00 -29.94 -9.90
N SER A 107 -2.54 -28.73 -10.24
CA SER A 107 -1.13 -28.34 -10.08
C SER A 107 -0.78 -28.19 -8.60
N ARG A 108 0.36 -28.77 -8.20
CA ARG A 108 0.92 -28.60 -6.85
C ARG A 108 1.21 -27.14 -6.49
N ILE A 109 1.37 -26.26 -7.49
CA ILE A 109 1.60 -24.83 -7.29
C ILE A 109 0.40 -24.15 -6.62
N SER A 110 -0.83 -24.66 -6.79
CA SER A 110 -2.03 -24.10 -6.17
C SER A 110 -2.02 -24.15 -4.64
N TRP A 111 -1.17 -25.00 -4.06
CA TRP A 111 -0.98 -25.10 -2.60
C TRP A 111 -0.05 -24.03 -2.03
N GLY A 112 0.62 -23.22 -2.85
CA GLY A 112 1.58 -22.23 -2.39
C GLY A 112 0.99 -21.27 -1.35
N ALA A 113 -0.13 -20.59 -1.69
CA ALA A 113 -0.77 -19.64 -0.78
C ALA A 113 -1.31 -20.28 0.52
N PRO A 114 -2.03 -21.42 0.48
CA PRO A 114 -2.40 -22.16 1.69
C PRO A 114 -1.20 -22.58 2.56
N VAL A 115 -0.15 -23.15 1.96
CA VAL A 115 1.02 -23.64 2.71
C VAL A 115 1.76 -22.50 3.39
N VAL A 116 2.01 -21.39 2.68
CA VAL A 116 2.64 -20.20 3.27
C VAL A 116 1.77 -19.64 4.40
N SER A 117 0.44 -19.60 4.23
CA SER A 117 -0.49 -19.16 5.28
C SER A 117 -0.36 -20.02 6.53
N VAL A 118 -0.32 -21.35 6.39
CA VAL A 118 -0.16 -22.28 7.53
C VAL A 118 1.19 -22.07 8.23
N ILE A 119 2.28 -21.90 7.48
CA ILE A 119 3.61 -21.63 8.05
C ILE A 119 3.60 -20.35 8.89
N VAL A 120 3.01 -19.27 8.38
CA VAL A 120 2.90 -17.99 9.09
C VAL A 120 2.06 -18.13 10.35
N LEU A 121 0.91 -18.82 10.28
CA LEU A 121 0.04 -19.05 11.45
C LEU A 121 0.76 -19.86 12.52
N VAL A 122 1.38 -20.98 12.15
CA VAL A 122 2.12 -21.84 13.09
C VAL A 122 3.28 -21.08 13.71
N GLY A 123 4.06 -20.34 12.92
CA GLY A 123 5.15 -19.50 13.41
C GLY A 123 4.66 -18.43 14.39
N PHE A 124 3.58 -17.71 14.04
CA PHE A 124 2.98 -16.68 14.88
C PHE A 124 2.55 -17.23 16.24
N PHE A 125 1.75 -18.29 16.26
CA PHE A 125 1.27 -18.89 17.52
C PHE A 125 2.40 -19.54 18.33
N SER A 126 3.44 -20.07 17.68
CA SER A 126 4.60 -20.63 18.37
C SER A 126 5.40 -19.55 19.10
N VAL A 127 5.71 -18.44 18.42
CA VAL A 127 6.44 -17.31 19.04
C VAL A 127 5.59 -16.64 20.12
N MET A 128 4.28 -16.50 19.89
CA MET A 128 3.36 -16.01 20.90
C MET A 128 3.35 -16.90 22.14
N ALA A 129 3.27 -18.22 21.97
CA ALA A 129 3.34 -19.16 23.09
C ALA A 129 4.67 -19.03 23.85
N LEU A 130 5.81 -18.93 23.16
CA LEU A 130 7.11 -18.75 23.81
C LEU A 130 7.16 -17.47 24.65
N LEU A 131 6.70 -16.34 24.11
CA LEU A 131 6.76 -15.04 24.80
C LEU A 131 5.77 -14.92 25.98
N PHE A 132 4.62 -15.59 25.91
CA PHE A 132 3.55 -15.43 26.90
C PHE A 132 3.51 -16.55 27.95
N VAL A 133 4.07 -17.72 27.67
CA VAL A 133 4.06 -18.87 28.59
C VAL A 133 5.37 -18.97 29.38
N ILE A 134 6.51 -18.65 28.77
CA ILE A 134 7.80 -18.73 29.45
C ILE A 134 8.11 -17.35 30.07
N PRO A 135 8.32 -17.27 31.39
CA PRO A 135 8.70 -16.02 32.06
C PRO A 135 9.97 -15.43 31.45
N LYS A 136 10.02 -14.10 31.32
CA LYS A 136 11.20 -13.39 30.82
C LYS A 136 12.46 -13.71 31.63
N GLU A 137 12.30 -13.94 32.94
CA GLU A 137 13.37 -14.26 33.88
C GLU A 137 14.09 -15.57 33.53
N ASP A 138 13.37 -16.51 32.90
CA ASP A 138 13.90 -17.80 32.44
C ASP A 138 14.53 -17.72 31.04
N MET A 139 14.56 -16.53 30.43
CA MET A 139 15.15 -16.30 29.11
C MET A 139 16.37 -15.40 29.16
N ALA A 140 17.40 -15.75 28.39
CA ALA A 140 18.46 -14.81 28.07
C ALA A 140 17.88 -13.56 27.39
N GLU A 141 18.33 -12.38 27.81
CA GLU A 141 17.84 -11.09 27.32
C GLU A 141 17.91 -10.97 25.78
N ARG A 142 19.00 -11.47 25.19
CA ARG A 142 19.17 -11.54 23.73
C ARG A 142 18.05 -12.34 23.07
N THR A 143 17.69 -13.50 23.62
CA THR A 143 16.64 -14.38 23.07
C THR A 143 15.28 -13.70 23.16
N PHE A 144 14.96 -13.10 24.30
CA PHE A 144 13.72 -12.36 24.49
C PHE A 144 13.58 -11.22 23.46
N ASN A 145 14.63 -10.41 23.27
CA ASN A 145 14.62 -9.31 22.32
C ASN A 145 14.44 -9.78 20.87
N LEU A 146 15.10 -10.88 20.47
CA LEU A 146 14.93 -11.48 19.15
C LEU A 146 13.52 -12.03 18.94
N LEU A 147 12.95 -12.71 19.94
CA LEU A 147 11.58 -13.22 19.89
C LEU A 147 10.57 -12.07 19.79
N ASN A 148 10.76 -10.99 20.52
CA ASN A 148 9.86 -9.83 20.49
C ASN A 148 9.90 -9.12 19.11
N MET A 149 11.09 -8.96 18.53
CA MET A 149 11.22 -8.44 17.15
C MET A 149 10.56 -9.36 16.13
N LEU A 150 10.78 -10.68 16.25
CA LEU A 150 10.17 -11.67 15.37
C LEU A 150 8.64 -11.70 15.53
N PHE A 151 8.13 -11.55 16.75
CA PHE A 151 6.70 -11.45 17.01
C PHE A 151 6.08 -10.26 16.27
N GLY A 152 6.71 -9.08 16.33
CA GLY A 152 6.26 -7.91 15.56
C GLY A 152 6.22 -8.16 14.05
N ALA A 153 7.23 -8.83 13.48
CA ALA A 153 7.23 -9.21 12.07
C ALA A 153 6.12 -10.22 11.73
N LEU A 154 5.86 -11.19 12.62
CA LEU A 154 4.80 -12.18 12.44
C LEU A 154 3.40 -11.58 12.62
N VAL A 155 3.21 -10.55 13.43
CA VAL A 155 1.95 -9.78 13.48
C VAL A 155 1.63 -9.18 12.11
N LEU A 156 2.62 -8.58 11.45
CA LEU A 156 2.45 -8.06 10.08
C LEU A 156 2.11 -9.19 9.10
N GLY A 157 2.86 -10.29 9.14
CA GLY A 157 2.62 -11.47 8.30
C GLY A 157 1.21 -12.06 8.50
N PHE A 158 0.76 -12.18 9.75
CA PHE A 158 -0.59 -12.63 10.10
C PHE A 158 -1.65 -11.71 9.48
N GLY A 159 -1.47 -10.38 9.60
CA GLY A 159 -2.35 -9.39 8.97
C GLY A 159 -2.41 -9.51 7.44
N GLN A 160 -1.29 -9.82 6.78
CA GLN A 160 -1.28 -10.03 5.33
C GLN A 160 -2.05 -11.31 4.95
N VAL A 161 -1.90 -12.39 5.71
CA VAL A 161 -2.64 -13.64 5.50
C VAL A 161 -4.14 -13.41 5.69
N THR A 162 -4.57 -12.74 6.77
CA THR A 162 -5.99 -12.47 6.99
C THR A 162 -6.57 -11.56 5.90
N ASN A 163 -5.83 -10.54 5.45
CA ASN A 163 -6.24 -9.69 4.33
C ASN A 163 -6.36 -10.45 3.01
N TYR A 164 -5.46 -11.40 2.74
CA TYR A 164 -5.53 -12.23 1.53
C TYR A 164 -6.84 -13.02 1.48
N TRP A 165 -7.22 -13.67 2.59
CA TRP A 165 -8.42 -14.50 2.67
C TRP A 165 -9.70 -13.67 2.81
N LEU A 166 -9.76 -12.73 3.75
CA LEU A 166 -10.97 -11.94 4.05
C LEU A 166 -11.23 -10.82 3.04
N GLY A 167 -10.18 -10.21 2.49
CA GLY A 167 -10.30 -9.19 1.45
C GLY A 167 -10.86 -9.74 0.14
N SER A 168 -10.78 -11.06 -0.10
CA SER A 168 -11.41 -11.69 -1.26
C SER A 168 -12.93 -11.63 -1.23
N SER A 169 -13.53 -11.82 -0.04
CA SER A 169 -14.97 -11.80 0.16
C SER A 169 -15.56 -10.39 0.04
N ALA A 170 -14.88 -9.38 0.58
CA ALA A 170 -15.32 -7.98 0.49
C ALA A 170 -15.29 -7.44 -0.94
N GLY A 171 -14.26 -7.82 -1.72
CA GLY A 171 -14.15 -7.45 -3.14
C GLY A 171 -15.27 -8.03 -3.99
N SER A 172 -15.72 -9.27 -3.71
CA SER A 172 -16.85 -9.89 -4.42
C SER A 172 -18.17 -9.17 -4.14
N ALA A 173 -18.46 -8.86 -2.87
CA ALA A 173 -19.68 -8.14 -2.49
C ALA A 173 -19.75 -6.72 -3.08
N ALA A 174 -18.60 -6.04 -3.21
CA ALA A 174 -18.52 -4.73 -3.85
C ALA A 174 -18.81 -4.78 -5.36
N LYS A 175 -18.31 -5.81 -6.06
CA LYS A 175 -18.60 -6.04 -7.48
C LYS A 175 -20.08 -6.34 -7.72
N ASP A 176 -20.69 -7.19 -6.90
CA ASP A 176 -22.12 -7.51 -7.00
C ASP A 176 -23.02 -6.29 -6.79
N LYS A 177 -22.61 -5.37 -5.90
CA LYS A 177 -23.33 -4.12 -5.65
C LYS A 177 -23.21 -3.13 -6.82
N LEU A 178 -22.08 -3.14 -7.54
CA LEU A 178 -21.86 -2.29 -8.72
C LEU A 178 -22.60 -2.83 -9.96
N LEU A 179 -22.68 -4.15 -10.12
CA LEU A 179 -23.34 -4.81 -11.25
C LEU A 179 -24.88 -4.86 -11.12
N ARG A 180 -25.43 -4.57 -9.93
CA ARG A 180 -26.89 -4.46 -9.67
C ARG A 180 -27.43 -3.02 -9.77
N LYS A 181 -26.65 -2.07 -10.28
CA LYS A 181 -27.12 -0.73 -10.66
C LYS A 181 -27.34 -0.66 -12.16
#